data_AF-A0A424JHX4-F1
#
_entry.id   AF-A0A424JHX4-F1
#
_cell.length_a   1.000
_cell.length_b   1.000
_cell.length_c   1.000
_cell.angle_alpha   90.00
_cell.angle_beta   90.00
_cell.angle_gamma   90.00
#
_symmetry.space_group_name_H-M   'P 1'
#
loop_
_entity.id
_entity.type
_entity.pdbx_description
1 polymer ?
#
loop_
_entity_poly.entity_id
_entity_poly.type
_entity_poly.pdbx_seq_one_letter_code
_entity_poly.pdbx_strand_id
1 'polypeptide(L)' 'MKRVRNGLNARYKFPNGYEASVVCHEGSYGGNNNLFEIAIMIGDNIIYDTPITQDVLGHLTWDKVEENLWRIKDL' A
#
# COMPACT_ATOMS: atom_id res chain seq x y z
N MET A 1 -10.27 7.59 -1.77
CA MET A 1 -9.54 7.61 -0.48
C MET A 1 -10.50 8.05 0.62
N LYS A 2 -10.36 7.48 1.83
CA LYS A 2 -11.10 7.89 3.03
C LYS A 2 -10.12 8.46 4.06
N ARG A 3 -10.60 9.32 4.96
CA ARG A 3 -9.78 9.79 6.09
C ARG A 3 -9.81 8.78 7.23
N VAL A 4 -8.64 8.31 7.68
CA VAL A 4 -8.47 7.37 8.80
C VAL A 4 -7.28 7.83 9.64
N ARG A 5 -7.43 7.93 10.97
CA ARG A 5 -6.37 8.42 11.89
C ARG A 5 -5.73 9.74 11.43
N ASN A 6 -6.56 10.71 11.01
CA ASN A 6 -6.14 12.00 10.42
C ASN A 6 -5.35 11.92 9.10
N GLY A 7 -5.17 10.75 8.49
CA GLY A 7 -4.52 10.60 7.20
C GLY A 7 -5.40 9.97 6.12
N LEU A 8 -4.80 9.62 4.98
CA LEU A 8 -5.46 9.01 3.83
C LEU A 8 -5.35 7.48 3.87
N ASN A 9 -6.43 6.80 3.47
CA ASN A 9 -6.46 5.36 3.26
C ASN A 9 -7.22 5.02 1.96
N ALA A 10 -6.70 4.06 1.20
CA ALA A 10 -7.38 3.41 0.09
C ALA A 10 -7.07 1.92 0.05
N ARG A 11 -8.03 1.13 -0.41
CA ARG A 11 -7.88 -0.31 -0.61
C ARG A 11 -8.19 -0.64 -2.06
N TYR A 12 -7.26 -1.32 -2.72
CA TYR A 12 -7.36 -1.75 -4.11
C TYR A 12 -7.46 -3.28 -4.14
N LYS A 13 -8.36 -3.81 -4.96
CA LYS A 13 -8.54 -5.26 -5.12
C LYS A 13 -8.22 -5.62 -6.56
N PHE A 14 -7.46 -6.69 -6.76
CA PHE A 14 -7.03 -7.12 -8.08
C PHE A 14 -7.63 -8.49 -8.44
N PRO A 15 -7.84 -8.79 -9.74
CA PRO A 15 -8.42 -10.07 -10.17
C PRO A 15 -7.59 -11.31 -9.80
N ASN A 16 -6.28 -11.15 -9.56
CA ASN A 16 -5.37 -12.22 -9.13
C ASN A 16 -5.53 -12.63 -7.65
N GLY A 17 -6.46 -12.01 -6.93
CA GLY A 17 -6.75 -12.32 -5.52
C GLY A 17 -5.92 -11.52 -4.51
N TYR A 18 -4.92 -10.77 -4.97
CA TYR A 18 -4.19 -9.82 -4.13
C TYR A 18 -4.98 -8.53 -3.96
N GLU A 19 -4.73 -7.87 -2.83
CA GLU A 19 -5.21 -6.53 -2.53
C GLU A 19 -4.05 -5.64 -2.07
N ALA A 20 -4.19 -4.33 -2.21
CA ALA A 20 -3.23 -3.35 -1.71
C ALA A 20 -3.92 -2.37 -0.75
N SER A 21 -3.40 -2.23 0.45
CA SER A 21 -3.77 -1.17 1.40
C SER A 21 -2.76 -0.04 1.30
N VAL A 22 -3.21 1.10 0.79
CA VAL A 22 -2.39 2.31 0.62
C VAL A 22 -2.78 3.32 1.69
N VAL A 23 -1.82 3.77 2.50
CA VAL A 23 -2.07 4.77 3.55
C VAL A 23 -1.03 5.88 3.60
N CYS A 24 -1.42 7.03 4.13
CA CYS A 24 -0.55 8.16 4.45
C CYS A 24 -1.09 8.85 5.70
N HIS A 25 -0.46 8.65 6.86
CA HIS A 25 -0.80 9.30 8.13
C HIS A 25 0.47 9.49 8.97
N GLU A 26 0.46 10.31 10.01
CA GLU A 26 1.67 10.63 10.80
C GLU A 26 2.42 9.42 11.36
N GLY A 27 1.71 8.32 11.64
CA GLY A 27 2.30 7.04 12.07
C GLY A 27 2.67 6.04 10.95
N SER A 28 2.54 6.40 9.67
CA SER A 28 2.89 5.56 8.52
C SER A 28 4.31 5.87 8.06
N TYR A 29 4.96 4.95 7.35
CA TYR A 29 6.30 5.15 6.84
C TYR A 29 6.35 6.33 5.84
N GLY A 30 6.93 7.45 6.31
CA GLY A 30 7.07 8.69 5.53
C GLY A 30 5.83 9.61 5.55
N GLY A 31 4.79 9.29 6.30
CA GLY A 31 3.53 10.08 6.31
C GLY A 31 3.71 11.53 6.77
N ASN A 32 4.64 11.79 7.71
CA ASN A 32 5.01 13.15 8.12
C ASN A 32 5.60 14.00 6.98
N ASN A 33 6.06 13.36 5.91
CA ASN A 33 6.60 14.00 4.71
C ASN A 33 5.61 13.92 3.52
N ASN A 34 4.33 13.61 3.76
CA ASN A 34 3.31 13.35 2.73
C ASN A 34 3.68 12.19 1.77
N LEU A 35 4.41 11.20 2.28
CA LEU A 35 4.70 9.97 1.56
C LEU A 35 3.78 8.84 2.03
N PHE A 36 3.57 7.89 1.14
CA PHE A 36 2.64 6.78 1.30
C PHE A 36 3.37 5.49 1.66
N GLU A 37 2.61 4.55 2.22
CA GLU A 37 3.00 3.16 2.33
C GLU A 37 1.97 2.23 1.69
N ILE A 38 2.43 1.03 1.28
CA ILE A 38 1.61 -0.04 0.72
C ILE A 38 1.86 -1.33 1.48
N ALA A 39 0.80 -1.90 2.04
CA ALA A 39 0.76 -3.29 2.46
C ALA A 39 0.08 -4.14 1.39
N ILE A 40 0.72 -5.24 0.97
CA ILE A 40 0.12 -6.26 0.09
C ILE A 40 -0.69 -7.22 0.96
N MET A 41 -1.90 -7.55 0.53
CA MET A 41 -2.89 -8.25 1.34
C MET A 41 -3.55 -9.39 0.56
N ILE A 42 -4.04 -10.40 1.29
CA ILE A 42 -5.07 -11.34 0.82
C ILE A 42 -6.17 -11.37 1.88
N GLY A 43 -7.37 -10.90 1.51
CA GLY A 43 -8.40 -10.62 2.50
C GLY A 43 -7.89 -9.60 3.52
N ASP A 44 -8.07 -9.89 4.82
CA ASP A 44 -7.63 -8.99 5.90
C ASP A 44 -6.22 -9.28 6.45
N ASN A 45 -5.45 -10.14 5.77
CA ASN A 45 -4.09 -10.49 6.17
C ASN A 45 -3.05 -9.80 5.29
N ILE A 46 -2.02 -9.21 5.91
CA ILE A 46 -0.82 -8.72 5.23
C ILE A 46 0.02 -9.93 4.80
N ILE A 47 0.51 -9.91 3.57
CA ILE A 47 1.39 -10.95 3.02
C ILE A 47 2.82 -10.40 2.93
N TYR A 48 3.73 -11.07 3.63
CA TYR A 48 5.16 -10.72 3.72
C TYR A 48 6.06 -11.57 2.82
N ASP A 49 5.48 -12.45 2.01
CA ASP A 49 6.23 -13.31 1.09
C ASP A 49 5.73 -13.07 -0.34
N THR A 50 6.15 -11.94 -0.92
CA THR A 50 5.85 -11.60 -2.32
C THR A 50 7.15 -11.28 -3.05
N PRO A 51 7.23 -11.54 -4.37
CA PRO A 51 8.37 -11.10 -5.19
C PRO A 51 8.56 -9.57 -5.23
N ILE A 52 7.57 -8.78 -4.79
CA ILE A 52 7.62 -7.32 -4.80
C ILE A 52 8.32 -6.81 -3.55
N THR A 53 7.99 -7.37 -2.39
CA THR A 53 8.47 -6.94 -1.07
C THR A 53 8.27 -8.07 -0.06
N GLN A 54 9.15 -8.09 0.96
CA GLN A 54 9.00 -8.95 2.13
C GLN A 54 8.44 -8.19 3.35
N ASP A 55 8.08 -6.91 3.17
CA ASP A 55 7.54 -6.03 4.20
C ASP A 55 6.61 -4.96 3.59
N VAL A 56 6.06 -4.08 4.41
CA VAL A 56 5.34 -2.87 3.96
C VAL A 56 6.29 -1.97 3.17
N LEU A 57 5.89 -1.60 1.95
CA LEU A 57 6.63 -0.62 1.15
C LEU A 57 6.34 0.78 1.71
N GLY A 58 7.32 1.44 2.32
CA GLY A 58 7.18 2.78 2.88
C GLY A 58 7.83 3.88 2.05
N HIS A 59 7.63 5.13 2.46
CA HIS A 59 8.30 6.32 1.91
C HIS A 59 8.09 6.51 0.39
N LEU A 60 6.89 6.21 -0.10
CA LEU A 60 6.57 6.28 -1.53
C LEU A 60 5.95 7.62 -1.91
N THR A 61 6.37 8.18 -3.05
CA THR A 61 5.59 9.20 -3.76
C THR A 61 4.37 8.55 -4.41
N TRP A 62 3.40 9.36 -4.85
CA TRP A 62 2.21 8.83 -5.53
C TRP A 62 2.55 8.05 -6.82
N ASP A 63 3.49 8.54 -7.63
CA ASP A 63 3.94 7.83 -8.83
C ASP A 63 4.51 6.44 -8.50
N LYS A 64 5.23 6.33 -7.38
CA LYS A 64 5.74 5.04 -6.89
C LYS A 64 4.64 4.16 -6.30
N VAL A 65 3.57 4.75 -5.77
CA VAL A 65 2.38 3.99 -5.41
C VAL A 65 1.76 3.36 -6.65
N GLU A 66 1.51 4.16 -7.69
CA GLU A 66 0.90 3.69 -8.94
C GLU A 66 1.73 2.58 -9.61
N GLU A 67 3.05 2.75 -9.69
CA GLU A 67 3.97 1.73 -10.20
C GLU A 67 3.81 0.39 -9.45
N ASN A 68 3.77 0.43 -8.12
CA ASN A 68 3.61 -0.79 -7.33
C ASN A 68 2.20 -1.38 -7.42
N LEU A 69 1.15 -0.58 -7.59
CA LEU A 69 -0.20 -1.11 -7.83
C LEU A 69 -0.27 -1.90 -9.14
N TRP A 70 0.43 -1.46 -10.19
CA TRP A 70 0.55 -2.23 -11.43
C TRP A 70 1.33 -3.53 -11.22
N ARG A 71 2.46 -3.48 -10.48
CA ARG A 71 3.21 -4.69 -10.15
C ARG A 71 2.39 -5.70 -9.37
N ILE A 72 1.60 -5.25 -8.39
CA ILE A 72 0.73 -6.14 -7.57
C ILE A 72 -0.39 -6.74 -8.43
N LYS A 73 -0.94 -5.97 -9.37
CA LYS A 73 -1.96 -6.45 -10.30
C LYS A 73 -1.45 -7.57 -11.20
N ASP A 74 -0.17 -7.55 -11.56
CA ASP A 74 0.47 -8.49 -12.49
C ASP A 74 1.16 -9.68 -11.78
N LEU A 75 1.02 -9.81 -10.46
CA LEU A 75 1.36 -11.04 -9.72
C LEU A 75 0.46 -12.20 -10.12
#